data_AF-A0A7Z9HZI2-F1
#
_entry.id   AF-A0A7Z9HZI2-F1
#
_cell.length_a   1.000
_cell.length_b   1.000
_cell.length_c   1.000
_cell.angle_alpha   90.00
_cell.angle_beta   90.00
_cell.angle_gamma   90.00
#
_symmetry.space_group_name_H-M   'P 1'
#
loop_
_entity.id
_entity.type
_entity.pdbx_description
1 polymer ?
#
loop_
_entity_poly.entity_id
_entity_poly.type
_entity_poly.pdbx_seq_one_letter_code
_entity_poly.pdbx_strand_id
1 'polypeptide(L)'
;MSNTDSVDDVPDKSKFQPEEWAKMGFTERVDYVCHLYIHEGLNYPGAAYAFHAIKIVLLFFGWVFFCSFTPGLGSLSNIQEWAFHPVAFQKAFIWSLTFEVLGFGCMSGPLGLKLWPPFTACLHYLRPGTTKLPLFKGVPIIGGTRRTPLDALLYAVYVIALFVLLVQPDVTRQYLWPVVILLPLCALGDRTIFLSSRGEHHFAIVVTFLLVGNFIAASKWVQLAIWFWAGVSKLTPAFAYVVPIMTANNPFLKIAWFRKKLFRSYPEDLSPSTLGKIMAHAGTFLELGAPIVLIFVTQSGPLQWIGIAMFLMLHFFIISNMPIAAVFEWNMLSAYCGIFLFGYHPEVGLFEVGSA
;
A
#
# COMPACT_ATOMS: atom_id res chain seq x y z
N MET A 1 0.10 -60.52 -25.05
CA MET A 1 -0.90 -59.45 -24.86
C MET A 1 -0.23 -58.36 -24.06
N SER A 2 0.10 -57.26 -24.72
CA SER A 2 0.77 -56.09 -24.16
C SER A 2 -0.18 -55.37 -23.21
N ASN A 3 0.11 -55.40 -21.91
CA ASN A 3 -0.40 -54.39 -20.99
C ASN A 3 0.34 -53.10 -21.32
N THR A 4 -0.32 -52.23 -22.09
CA THR A 4 0.06 -50.83 -22.19
C THR A 4 -0.28 -50.22 -20.84
N ASP A 5 0.76 -49.91 -20.06
CA ASP A 5 0.68 -48.97 -18.96
C ASP A 5 -0.06 -47.72 -19.45
N SER A 6 -1.23 -47.47 -18.88
CA SER A 6 -1.96 -46.23 -19.07
C SER A 6 -1.03 -45.10 -18.67
N VAL A 7 -0.58 -44.33 -19.66
CA VAL A 7 0.08 -43.03 -19.46
C VAL A 7 -0.71 -42.30 -18.38
N ASP A 8 -0.03 -42.00 -17.27
CA ASP A 8 -0.57 -41.36 -16.09
C ASP A 8 -1.55 -40.26 -16.49
N ASP A 9 -2.78 -40.37 -16.00
CA ASP A 9 -3.87 -39.41 -16.19
C ASP A 9 -3.54 -38.16 -15.35
N VAL A 10 -2.47 -37.44 -15.74
CA VAL A 10 -2.02 -36.24 -15.08
C VAL A 10 -3.14 -35.21 -15.25
N PRO A 11 -3.80 -34.77 -14.16
CA PRO A 11 -4.93 -33.86 -14.27
C PRO A 11 -4.50 -32.61 -15.02
N ASP A 12 -5.29 -32.18 -16.01
CA ASP A 12 -5.06 -30.92 -16.70
C ASP A 12 -5.07 -29.77 -15.68
N LYS A 13 -3.87 -29.29 -15.32
CA LYS A 13 -3.66 -28.20 -14.35
C LYS A 13 -3.92 -26.82 -14.96
N SER A 14 -4.38 -26.73 -16.22
CA SER A 14 -4.70 -25.45 -16.85
C SER A 14 -6.06 -24.90 -16.45
N LYS A 15 -6.94 -25.72 -15.86
CA LYS A 15 -8.28 -25.35 -15.38
C LYS A 15 -8.60 -26.01 -14.05
N PHE A 16 -9.33 -25.31 -13.18
CA PHE A 16 -9.73 -25.84 -11.88
C PHE A 16 -10.76 -26.97 -12.01
N GLN A 17 -10.48 -28.12 -11.39
CA GLN A 17 -11.33 -29.31 -11.37
C GLN A 17 -11.66 -29.67 -9.92
N PRO A 18 -12.85 -29.30 -9.40
CA PRO A 18 -13.18 -29.46 -7.99
C PRO A 18 -13.14 -30.91 -7.50
N GLU A 19 -13.61 -31.85 -8.33
CA GLU A 19 -13.69 -33.27 -7.98
C GLU A 19 -12.31 -33.91 -7.85
N GLU A 20 -11.38 -33.56 -8.74
CA GLU A 20 -9.99 -33.99 -8.69
C GLU A 20 -9.26 -33.36 -7.50
N TRP A 21 -9.43 -32.04 -7.31
CA TRP A 21 -8.81 -31.32 -6.20
C TRP A 21 -9.22 -31.85 -4.82
N ALA A 22 -10.49 -32.29 -4.68
CA ALA A 22 -11.00 -32.85 -3.43
C ALA A 22 -10.30 -34.16 -3.03
N LYS A 23 -9.84 -34.95 -4.00
CA LYS A 23 -9.16 -36.24 -3.77
C LYS A 23 -7.67 -36.08 -3.43
N MET A 24 -7.06 -34.96 -3.82
CA MET A 24 -5.63 -34.69 -3.67
C MET A 24 -5.20 -34.49 -2.20
N GLY A 25 -3.98 -34.92 -1.89
CA GLY A 25 -3.29 -34.58 -0.64
C GLY A 25 -2.89 -33.11 -0.56
N PHE A 26 -2.43 -32.63 0.61
CA PHE A 26 -2.06 -31.21 0.79
C PHE A 26 -0.99 -30.74 -0.21
N THR A 27 0.10 -31.50 -0.37
CA THR A 27 1.20 -31.15 -1.28
C THR A 27 0.74 -31.09 -2.73
N GLU A 28 -0.05 -32.07 -3.15
CA GLU A 28 -0.64 -32.11 -4.50
C GLU A 28 -1.58 -30.92 -4.73
N ARG A 29 -2.39 -30.54 -3.75
CA ARG A 29 -3.25 -29.34 -3.84
C ARG A 29 -2.44 -28.06 -3.98
N VAL A 30 -1.35 -27.92 -3.22
CA VAL A 30 -0.46 -26.75 -3.32
C VAL A 30 0.17 -26.69 -4.71
N ASP A 31 0.72 -27.81 -5.18
CA ASP A 31 1.30 -27.91 -6.52
C ASP A 31 0.26 -27.58 -7.61
N TYR A 32 -0.91 -28.21 -7.54
CA TYR A 32 -2.03 -27.98 -8.46
C TYR A 32 -2.46 -26.52 -8.51
N VAL A 33 -2.66 -25.88 -7.34
CA VAL A 33 -3.07 -24.48 -7.27
C VAL A 33 -1.96 -23.55 -7.78
N CYS A 34 -0.68 -23.82 -7.51
CA CYS A 34 0.43 -23.03 -8.04
C CYS A 34 0.48 -23.03 -9.58
N HIS A 35 0.23 -24.19 -10.20
CA HIS A 35 0.15 -24.30 -11.66
C HIS A 35 -1.04 -23.55 -12.23
N LEU A 36 -2.22 -23.76 -11.64
CA LEU A 36 -3.44 -23.07 -12.04
C LEU A 36 -3.28 -21.55 -11.91
N TYR A 37 -2.62 -21.09 -10.85
CA TYR A 37 -2.36 -19.69 -10.59
C TYR A 37 -1.53 -19.03 -11.69
N ILE A 38 -0.51 -19.72 -12.22
CA ILE A 38 0.29 -19.20 -13.34
C ILE A 38 -0.56 -19.05 -14.60
N HIS A 39 -1.52 -19.96 -14.80
CA HIS A 39 -2.38 -19.94 -15.98
C HIS A 39 -3.49 -18.89 -15.87
N GLU A 40 -4.25 -18.89 -14.78
CA GLU A 40 -5.47 -18.08 -14.62
C GLU A 40 -5.24 -16.80 -13.79
N GLY A 41 -4.15 -16.70 -13.04
CA GLY A 41 -3.98 -15.70 -11.98
C GLY A 41 -4.95 -15.98 -10.83
N LEU A 42 -5.38 -14.92 -10.14
CA LEU A 42 -6.45 -15.01 -9.14
C LEU A 42 -7.81 -15.45 -9.71
N ASN A 43 -8.03 -15.23 -11.00
CA ASN A 43 -9.29 -15.45 -11.69
C ASN A 43 -10.53 -14.88 -10.97
N TYR A 44 -10.37 -13.75 -10.27
CA TYR A 44 -11.48 -13.10 -9.59
C TYR A 44 -12.48 -12.50 -10.58
N PRO A 45 -13.79 -12.44 -10.23
CA PRO A 45 -14.78 -11.79 -11.08
C PRO A 45 -14.49 -10.30 -11.22
N GLY A 46 -14.93 -9.68 -12.32
CA GLY A 46 -14.73 -8.25 -12.58
C GLY A 46 -15.20 -7.34 -11.44
N ALA A 47 -16.24 -7.75 -10.71
CA ALA A 47 -16.75 -7.06 -9.53
C ALA A 47 -15.68 -6.89 -8.42
N ALA A 48 -14.77 -7.84 -8.26
CA ALA A 48 -13.68 -7.75 -7.30
C ALA A 48 -12.70 -6.61 -7.63
N TYR A 49 -12.43 -6.38 -8.92
CA TYR A 49 -11.59 -5.28 -9.38
C TYR A 49 -12.34 -3.94 -9.37
N ALA A 50 -13.62 -3.94 -9.76
CA ALA A 50 -14.49 -2.76 -9.68
C ALA A 50 -14.60 -2.23 -8.24
N PHE A 51 -14.67 -3.13 -7.25
CA PHE A 51 -14.63 -2.77 -5.84
C PHE A 51 -13.40 -1.92 -5.48
N HIS A 52 -12.21 -2.28 -5.96
CA HIS A 52 -10.98 -1.52 -5.70
C HIS A 52 -10.93 -0.20 -6.47
N ALA A 53 -11.46 -0.17 -7.70
CA ALA A 53 -11.61 1.09 -8.44
C ALA A 53 -12.51 2.08 -7.70
N ILE A 54 -13.63 1.61 -7.14
CA ILE A 54 -14.54 2.43 -6.33
C ILE A 54 -13.83 2.97 -5.08
N LYS A 55 -13.00 2.17 -4.42
CA LYS A 55 -12.22 2.63 -3.25
C LYS A 55 -11.27 3.78 -3.59
N ILE A 56 -10.61 3.72 -4.75
CA ILE A 56 -9.73 4.80 -5.22
C ILE A 56 -10.54 6.06 -5.54
N VAL A 57 -11.72 5.91 -6.14
CA VAL A 57 -12.67 7.02 -6.35
C VAL A 57 -13.10 7.64 -5.03
N LEU A 58 -13.43 6.82 -4.01
CA LEU A 58 -13.80 7.29 -2.67
C LEU A 58 -12.62 7.97 -1.95
N LEU A 59 -11.40 7.46 -2.11
CA LEU A 59 -10.20 8.11 -1.59
C LEU A 59 -10.04 9.51 -2.20
N PHE A 60 -10.13 9.62 -3.52
CA PHE A 60 -10.00 10.89 -4.23
C PHE A 60 -11.11 11.88 -3.86
N PHE A 61 -12.38 11.49 -3.94
CA PHE A 61 -13.49 12.39 -3.62
C PHE A 61 -13.61 12.69 -2.14
N GLY A 62 -13.18 11.78 -1.25
CA GLY A 62 -13.03 12.07 0.17
C GLY A 62 -12.01 13.17 0.42
N TRP A 63 -10.85 13.13 -0.25
CA TRP A 63 -9.87 14.20 -0.19
C TRP A 63 -10.42 15.53 -0.72
N VAL A 64 -11.08 15.53 -1.89
CA VAL A 64 -11.75 16.73 -2.44
C VAL A 64 -12.78 17.30 -1.46
N PHE A 65 -13.59 16.43 -0.85
CA PHE A 65 -14.57 16.80 0.16
C PHE A 65 -13.91 17.48 1.36
N PHE A 66 -12.85 16.92 1.92
CA PHE A 66 -12.15 17.55 3.06
C PHE A 66 -11.42 18.84 2.69
N CYS A 67 -10.90 18.95 1.47
CA CYS A 67 -10.33 20.19 0.93
C CYS A 67 -11.39 21.30 0.79
N SER A 68 -12.67 20.97 0.55
CA SER A 68 -13.74 21.97 0.46
C SER A 68 -14.00 22.75 1.75
N PHE A 69 -13.53 22.25 2.91
CA PHE A 69 -13.59 22.97 4.18
C PHE A 69 -12.52 24.07 4.30
N THR A 70 -11.59 24.20 3.35
CA THR A 70 -10.58 25.26 3.32
C THR A 70 -11.08 26.43 2.47
N PRO A 71 -11.44 27.59 3.07
CA PRO A 71 -11.92 28.74 2.33
C PRO A 71 -10.88 29.25 1.34
N GLY A 72 -11.31 29.53 0.10
CA GLY A 72 -10.45 30.08 -0.93
C GLY A 72 -9.50 29.10 -1.63
N LEU A 73 -9.54 27.80 -1.29
CA LEU A 73 -8.67 26.81 -1.93
C LEU A 73 -9.07 26.56 -3.40
N GLY A 74 -10.36 26.41 -3.69
CA GLY A 74 -10.88 26.19 -5.05
C GLY A 74 -12.01 25.17 -5.09
N SER A 75 -12.37 24.74 -6.31
CA SER A 75 -13.40 23.75 -6.61
C SER A 75 -12.88 22.66 -7.54
N LEU A 76 -13.67 21.62 -7.80
CA LEU A 76 -13.27 20.52 -8.69
C LEU A 76 -12.87 20.99 -10.10
N SER A 77 -13.49 22.07 -10.59
CA SER A 77 -13.22 22.66 -11.93
C SER A 77 -11.81 23.22 -12.08
N ASN A 78 -11.17 23.70 -11.01
CA ASN A 78 -9.84 24.27 -11.03
C ASN A 78 -8.85 23.45 -10.17
N ILE A 79 -9.07 22.13 -10.10
CA ILE A 79 -8.24 21.21 -9.30
C ILE A 79 -6.74 21.30 -9.60
N GLN A 80 -6.35 21.61 -10.83
CA GLN A 80 -4.94 21.74 -11.19
C GLN A 80 -4.26 22.90 -10.47
N GLU A 81 -5.01 23.93 -10.05
CA GLU A 81 -4.47 25.11 -9.35
C GLU A 81 -4.21 24.83 -7.87
N TRP A 82 -5.04 24.00 -7.24
CA TRP A 82 -5.01 23.82 -5.78
C TRP A 82 -4.61 22.42 -5.31
N ALA A 83 -4.62 21.41 -6.18
CA ALA A 83 -4.25 20.04 -5.83
C ALA A 83 -2.84 19.94 -5.24
N PHE A 84 -1.94 20.85 -5.63
CA PHE A 84 -0.57 20.92 -5.13
C PHE A 84 -0.36 22.10 -4.16
N HIS A 85 -1.43 22.63 -3.57
CA HIS A 85 -1.32 23.59 -2.48
C HIS A 85 -0.92 22.87 -1.17
N PRO A 86 -0.05 23.46 -0.32
CA PRO A 86 0.39 22.88 0.95
C PRO A 86 -0.71 22.26 1.82
N VAL A 87 -1.82 22.99 2.04
CA VAL A 87 -2.94 22.50 2.86
C VAL A 87 -3.65 21.30 2.23
N ALA A 88 -3.75 21.25 0.89
CA ALA A 88 -4.36 20.14 0.18
C ALA A 88 -3.49 18.88 0.30
N PHE A 89 -2.17 19.04 0.22
CA PHE A 89 -1.21 17.97 0.48
C PHE A 89 -1.31 17.42 1.90
N GLN A 90 -1.35 18.31 2.91
CA GLN A 90 -1.50 17.88 4.30
C GLN A 90 -2.82 17.12 4.51
N LYS A 91 -3.93 17.64 3.98
CA LYS A 91 -5.24 16.96 4.04
C LYS A 91 -5.24 15.62 3.30
N ALA A 92 -4.51 15.47 2.20
CA ALA A 92 -4.39 14.19 1.50
C ALA A 92 -3.77 13.11 2.42
N PHE A 93 -2.71 13.45 3.15
CA PHE A 93 -2.06 12.52 4.08
C PHE A 93 -2.92 12.22 5.31
N ILE A 94 -3.58 13.23 5.89
CA ILE A 94 -4.47 13.02 7.04
C ILE A 94 -5.67 12.16 6.63
N TRP A 95 -6.23 12.40 5.43
CA TRP A 95 -7.35 11.61 4.91
C TRP A 95 -6.92 10.18 4.60
N SER A 96 -5.80 9.96 3.90
CA SER A 96 -5.30 8.61 3.63
C SER A 96 -4.98 7.84 4.92
N LEU A 97 -4.44 8.50 5.94
CA LEU A 97 -4.24 7.89 7.26
C LEU A 97 -5.58 7.49 7.91
N THR A 98 -6.60 8.33 7.80
CA THR A 98 -7.95 8.05 8.30
C THR A 98 -8.60 6.89 7.54
N PHE A 99 -8.49 6.90 6.21
CA PHE A 99 -9.02 5.86 5.32
C PHE A 99 -8.40 4.49 5.61
N GLU A 100 -7.08 4.45 5.83
CA GLU A 100 -6.33 3.26 6.21
C GLU A 100 -6.75 2.72 7.59
N VAL A 101 -6.80 3.56 8.63
CA VAL A 101 -7.14 3.11 9.99
C VAL A 101 -8.61 2.71 10.18
N LEU A 102 -9.52 3.24 9.36
CA LEU A 102 -10.90 2.76 9.30
C LEU A 102 -11.00 1.36 8.67
N GLY A 103 -9.94 0.91 7.98
CA GLY A 103 -9.86 -0.36 7.28
C GLY A 103 -10.35 -0.29 5.84
N PHE A 104 -10.49 0.91 5.27
CA PHE A 104 -10.87 1.10 3.88
C PHE A 104 -9.66 1.10 2.95
N GLY A 105 -8.43 1.29 3.45
CA GLY A 105 -7.24 1.36 2.59
C GLY A 105 -6.73 0.01 2.10
N CYS A 106 -5.43 -0.18 2.22
CA CYS A 106 -4.73 -1.37 1.73
C CYS A 106 -5.17 -2.62 2.51
N MET A 107 -4.99 -3.81 1.92
CA MET A 107 -5.37 -5.09 2.55
C MET A 107 -6.87 -5.19 2.93
N SER A 108 -7.74 -4.43 2.28
CA SER A 108 -9.20 -4.56 2.39
C SER A 108 -9.82 -5.15 1.13
N GLY A 109 -11.01 -5.73 1.23
CA GLY A 109 -11.71 -6.34 0.10
C GLY A 109 -11.04 -7.54 -0.56
N PRO A 110 -11.50 -7.93 -1.77
CA PRO A 110 -11.12 -9.19 -2.40
C PRO A 110 -9.62 -9.36 -2.64
N LEU A 111 -8.95 -8.40 -3.30
CA LEU A 111 -7.49 -8.43 -3.49
C LEU A 111 -6.68 -8.29 -2.17
N GLY A 112 -7.32 -7.89 -1.07
CA GLY A 112 -6.78 -7.97 0.29
C GLY A 112 -7.09 -9.30 1.00
N LEU A 113 -7.63 -10.29 0.28
CA LEU A 113 -8.06 -11.60 0.79
C LEU A 113 -9.17 -11.52 1.85
N LYS A 114 -9.97 -10.45 1.82
CA LYS A 114 -11.15 -10.24 2.68
C LYS A 114 -12.40 -10.19 1.82
N LEU A 115 -13.02 -11.34 1.60
CA LEU A 115 -14.17 -11.47 0.71
C LEU A 115 -15.47 -10.98 1.38
N TRP A 116 -15.79 -11.53 2.56
CA TRP A 116 -17.02 -11.18 3.25
C TRP A 116 -16.88 -11.30 4.78
N PRO A 117 -17.05 -10.22 5.55
CA PRO A 117 -17.18 -8.83 5.10
C PRO A 117 -15.83 -8.26 4.57
N PRO A 118 -15.87 -7.34 3.59
CA PRO A 118 -14.65 -6.81 2.97
C PRO A 118 -13.92 -5.76 3.83
N PHE A 119 -14.62 -5.19 4.82
CA PHE A 119 -14.10 -4.20 5.77
C PHE A 119 -14.36 -4.66 7.21
N THR A 120 -13.32 -4.79 8.00
CA THR A 120 -13.41 -5.35 9.36
C THR A 120 -12.68 -4.55 10.43
N ALA A 121 -11.72 -3.69 10.06
CA ALA A 121 -10.80 -3.08 11.02
C ALA A 121 -11.53 -2.24 12.07
N CYS A 122 -12.30 -1.23 11.66
CA CYS A 122 -13.05 -0.36 12.57
C CYS A 122 -14.00 -1.14 13.50
N LEU A 123 -14.72 -2.13 12.96
CA LEU A 123 -15.62 -3.00 13.73
C LEU A 123 -14.87 -3.82 14.79
N HIS A 124 -13.66 -4.28 14.50
CA HIS A 124 -12.85 -5.01 15.46
C HIS A 124 -12.18 -4.10 16.48
N TYR A 125 -11.69 -2.93 16.06
CA TYR A 125 -11.02 -1.98 16.94
C TYR A 125 -11.97 -1.37 17.97
N LEU A 126 -13.23 -1.09 17.59
CA LEU A 126 -14.26 -0.57 18.50
C LEU A 126 -14.91 -1.63 19.39
N ARG A 127 -14.61 -2.93 19.19
CA ARG A 127 -15.24 -4.02 19.95
C ARG A 127 -14.27 -4.61 20.99
N PRO A 128 -14.50 -4.40 22.29
CA PRO A 128 -13.79 -5.10 23.35
C PRO A 128 -13.92 -6.63 23.22
N GLY A 129 -12.90 -7.37 23.66
CA GLY A 129 -12.83 -8.83 23.56
C GLY A 129 -12.31 -9.36 22.21
N THR A 130 -12.12 -8.51 21.22
CA THR A 130 -11.44 -8.89 19.96
C THR A 130 -9.93 -9.07 20.17
N THR A 131 -9.27 -9.78 19.26
CA THR A 131 -7.82 -10.05 19.35
C THR A 131 -7.01 -8.80 19.01
N LYS A 132 -6.02 -8.46 19.84
CA LYS A 132 -5.06 -7.36 19.63
C LYS A 132 -3.62 -7.82 19.72
N LEU A 133 -2.70 -6.96 19.28
CA LEU A 133 -1.26 -7.17 19.42
C LEU A 133 -0.63 -6.11 20.33
N PRO A 134 -0.48 -6.36 21.65
CA PRO A 134 0.05 -5.36 22.58
C PRO A 134 1.52 -5.03 22.26
N LEU A 135 1.96 -3.80 22.53
CA LEU A 135 3.38 -3.42 22.40
C LEU A 135 4.25 -4.17 23.39
N PHE A 136 3.85 -4.15 24.66
CA PHE A 136 4.53 -4.81 25.76
C PHE A 136 3.62 -5.89 26.35
N LYS A 137 3.99 -7.16 26.16
CA LYS A 137 3.23 -8.30 26.70
C LYS A 137 3.34 -8.32 28.22
N GLY A 138 2.23 -8.58 28.91
CA GLY A 138 2.21 -8.77 30.38
C GLY A 138 2.11 -7.50 31.23
N VAL A 139 2.16 -6.30 30.63
CA VAL A 139 1.89 -5.05 31.35
C VAL A 139 0.43 -5.01 31.81
N PRO A 140 0.13 -4.61 33.07
CA PRO A 140 -1.25 -4.47 33.53
C PRO A 140 -2.08 -3.59 32.60
N ILE A 141 -3.37 -3.93 32.42
CA ILE A 141 -4.35 -3.19 31.62
C ILE A 141 -4.14 -3.30 30.11
N ILE A 142 -2.94 -3.03 29.58
CA ILE A 142 -2.70 -2.91 28.14
C ILE A 142 -1.99 -4.11 27.51
N GLY A 143 -1.32 -4.95 28.28
CA GLY A 143 -0.45 -6.03 27.78
C GLY A 143 -1.14 -7.36 27.44
N GLY A 144 -2.49 -7.42 27.51
CA GLY A 144 -3.28 -8.60 27.18
C GLY A 144 -3.46 -8.82 25.66
N THR A 145 -3.91 -10.01 25.26
CA THR A 145 -4.18 -10.36 23.84
C THR A 145 -5.59 -10.00 23.38
N ARG A 146 -6.42 -9.48 24.28
CA ARG A 146 -7.81 -9.07 24.02
C ARG A 146 -7.96 -7.56 24.21
N ARG A 147 -8.68 -6.89 23.30
CA ARG A 147 -9.02 -5.46 23.41
C ARG A 147 -9.86 -5.21 24.65
N THR A 148 -9.44 -4.23 25.42
CA THR A 148 -10.16 -3.71 26.57
C THR A 148 -11.09 -2.57 26.12
N PRO A 149 -12.03 -2.14 26.97
CA PRO A 149 -12.80 -0.92 26.73
C PRO A 149 -11.90 0.32 26.56
N LEU A 150 -10.76 0.38 27.25
CA LEU A 150 -9.79 1.47 27.11
C LEU A 150 -9.18 1.49 25.69
N ASP A 151 -8.78 0.34 25.15
CA ASP A 151 -8.24 0.26 23.78
C ASP A 151 -9.27 0.76 22.75
N ALA A 152 -10.53 0.33 22.90
CA ALA A 152 -11.63 0.74 22.01
C ALA A 152 -11.93 2.24 22.13
N LEU A 153 -11.91 2.79 23.36
CA LEU A 153 -12.10 4.22 23.60
C LEU A 153 -10.96 5.05 23.00
N LEU A 154 -9.70 4.66 23.20
CA LEU A 154 -8.54 5.34 22.62
C LEU A 154 -8.63 5.37 21.09
N TYR A 155 -8.99 4.24 20.47
CA TYR A 155 -9.22 4.19 19.02
C TYR A 155 -10.36 5.12 18.59
N ALA A 156 -11.50 5.13 19.30
CA ALA A 156 -12.63 5.99 18.96
C ALA A 156 -12.24 7.47 19.03
N VAL A 157 -11.56 7.89 20.10
CA VAL A 157 -11.10 9.28 20.28
C VAL A 157 -10.06 9.66 19.21
N TYR A 158 -9.18 8.73 18.83
CA TYR A 158 -8.24 8.93 17.73
C TYR A 158 -8.93 9.17 16.40
N VAL A 159 -9.92 8.35 16.04
CA VAL A 159 -10.71 8.52 14.81
C VAL A 159 -11.46 9.86 14.83
N ILE A 160 -12.06 10.24 15.96
CA ILE A 160 -12.73 11.53 16.11
C ILE A 160 -11.73 12.68 15.90
N ALA A 161 -10.54 12.61 16.52
CA ALA A 161 -9.51 13.63 16.37
C ALA A 161 -9.08 13.82 14.90
N LEU A 162 -8.99 12.73 14.13
CA LEU A 162 -8.69 12.79 12.69
C LEU A 162 -9.77 13.52 11.90
N PHE A 163 -11.05 13.20 12.12
CA PHE A 163 -12.15 13.91 11.45
C PHE A 163 -12.24 15.37 11.88
N VAL A 164 -12.06 15.67 13.17
CA VAL A 164 -12.01 17.04 13.69
C VAL A 164 -10.91 17.84 12.99
N LEU A 165 -9.72 17.25 12.78
CA LEU A 165 -8.61 17.87 12.05
C LEU A 165 -8.94 18.08 10.56
N LEU A 166 -9.57 17.11 9.90
CA LEU A 166 -9.88 17.17 8.47
C LEU A 166 -10.88 18.28 8.09
N VAL A 167 -11.84 18.58 8.98
CA VAL A 167 -12.86 19.62 8.74
C VAL A 167 -12.38 21.03 9.03
N GLN A 168 -11.16 21.20 9.55
CA GLN A 168 -10.61 22.54 9.80
C GLN A 168 -10.24 23.24 8.50
N PRO A 169 -10.33 24.58 8.46
CA PRO A 169 -9.88 25.35 7.30
C PRO A 169 -8.37 25.15 7.07
N ASP A 170 -7.58 25.13 8.13
CA ASP A 170 -6.12 24.98 8.09
C ASP A 170 -5.63 23.88 9.04
N VAL A 171 -4.50 23.26 8.66
CA VAL A 171 -3.82 22.23 9.45
C VAL A 171 -2.90 22.91 10.47
N THR A 172 -3.42 23.10 11.68
CA THR A 172 -2.72 23.83 12.76
C THR A 172 -2.26 22.90 13.89
N ARG A 173 -1.23 23.33 14.64
CA ARG A 173 -0.64 22.52 15.72
C ARG A 173 -1.66 22.05 16.77
N GLN A 174 -2.63 22.90 17.11
CA GLN A 174 -3.68 22.59 18.09
C GLN A 174 -4.47 21.31 17.75
N TYR A 175 -4.70 21.03 16.46
CA TYR A 175 -5.45 19.86 16.00
C TYR A 175 -4.54 18.69 15.63
N LEU A 176 -3.26 18.96 15.32
CA LEU A 176 -2.25 17.92 15.08
C LEU A 176 -1.81 17.22 16.37
N TRP A 177 -1.66 17.93 17.49
CA TRP A 177 -1.23 17.36 18.77
C TRP A 177 -2.07 16.15 19.21
N PRO A 178 -3.42 16.21 19.24
CA PRO A 178 -4.23 15.05 19.56
C PRO A 178 -3.93 13.85 18.66
N VAL A 179 -3.83 14.04 17.35
CA VAL A 179 -3.56 12.93 16.39
C VAL A 179 -2.18 12.32 16.62
N VAL A 180 -1.14 13.15 16.79
CA VAL A 180 0.25 12.72 16.99
C VAL A 180 0.46 12.02 18.34
N ILE A 181 -0.31 12.38 19.37
CA ILE A 181 -0.24 11.73 20.69
C ILE A 181 -1.10 10.46 20.75
N LEU A 182 -2.32 10.51 20.21
CA LEU A 182 -3.28 9.41 20.34
C LEU A 182 -2.86 8.15 19.59
N LEU A 183 -2.23 8.26 18.42
CA LEU A 183 -1.81 7.06 17.67
C LEU A 183 -0.76 6.23 18.44
N PRO A 184 0.34 6.82 18.97
CA PRO A 184 1.25 6.10 19.86
C PRO A 184 0.55 5.50 21.08
N LEU A 185 -0.39 6.22 21.72
CA LEU A 185 -1.15 5.69 22.84
C LEU A 185 -2.00 4.48 22.45
N CYS A 186 -2.64 4.51 21.28
CA CYS A 186 -3.31 3.35 20.71
C CYS A 186 -2.31 2.19 20.51
N ALA A 187 -1.11 2.49 19.99
CA ALA A 187 -0.07 1.50 19.71
C ALA A 187 0.48 0.79 20.96
N LEU A 188 0.51 1.47 22.11
CA LEU A 188 0.89 0.87 23.40
C LEU A 188 -0.01 -0.32 23.73
N GLY A 189 -1.32 -0.13 23.57
CA GLY A 189 -2.34 -1.15 23.81
C GLY A 189 -2.49 -2.14 22.66
N ASP A 190 -2.43 -1.65 21.42
CA ASP A 190 -2.64 -2.43 20.21
C ASP A 190 -1.86 -1.87 19.01
N ARG A 191 -0.70 -2.49 18.73
CA ARG A 191 0.17 -2.12 17.60
C ARG A 191 -0.51 -2.27 16.24
N THR A 192 -1.57 -3.07 16.12
CA THR A 192 -2.23 -3.24 14.82
C THR A 192 -2.86 -1.93 14.35
N ILE A 193 -3.27 -1.04 15.26
CA ILE A 193 -3.80 0.28 14.92
C ILE A 193 -2.71 1.12 14.24
N PHE A 194 -1.52 1.21 14.84
CA PHE A 194 -0.37 1.91 14.25
C PHE A 194 0.03 1.35 12.88
N LEU A 195 0.10 0.02 12.77
CA LEU A 195 0.41 -0.65 11.50
C LEU A 195 -0.67 -0.37 10.45
N SER A 196 -1.95 -0.43 10.82
CA SER A 196 -3.04 -0.10 9.91
C SER A 196 -3.07 1.37 9.51
N SER A 197 -2.66 2.29 10.39
CA SER A 197 -2.54 3.73 10.08
C SER A 197 -1.38 4.07 9.15
N ARG A 198 -0.60 3.09 8.67
CA ARG A 198 0.66 3.31 7.93
C ARG A 198 1.60 4.19 8.75
N GLY A 199 1.82 3.80 10.00
CA GLY A 199 2.66 4.51 10.95
C GLY A 199 4.05 4.86 10.40
N GLU A 200 4.59 3.99 9.54
CA GLU A 200 5.86 4.14 8.85
C GLU A 200 5.88 5.27 7.81
N HIS A 201 4.74 5.56 7.16
CA HIS A 201 4.67 6.50 6.03
C HIS A 201 3.72 7.65 6.30
N HIS A 202 2.40 7.40 6.34
CA HIS A 202 1.43 8.49 6.43
C HIS A 202 1.56 9.25 7.76
N PHE A 203 1.67 8.52 8.86
CA PHE A 203 1.85 9.14 10.17
C PHE A 203 3.20 9.87 10.27
N ALA A 204 4.28 9.28 9.77
CA ALA A 204 5.59 9.91 9.74
C ALA A 204 5.57 11.26 8.99
N ILE A 205 4.86 11.33 7.84
CA ILE A 205 4.63 12.59 7.11
C ILE A 205 3.79 13.57 7.95
N VAL A 206 2.70 13.13 8.57
CA VAL A 206 1.86 13.98 9.44
C VAL A 206 2.65 14.57 10.62
N VAL A 207 3.58 13.81 11.21
CA VAL A 207 4.46 14.30 12.28
C VAL A 207 5.33 15.47 11.79
N THR A 208 5.75 15.48 10.52
CA THR A 208 6.52 16.60 9.97
C THR A 208 5.73 17.91 9.93
N PHE A 209 4.40 17.84 9.76
CA PHE A 209 3.51 19.01 9.77
C PHE A 209 3.47 19.69 11.14
N LEU A 210 3.76 18.94 12.20
CA LEU A 210 3.73 19.43 13.58
C LEU A 210 5.09 19.96 14.04
N LEU A 211 6.16 19.22 13.76
CA LEU A 211 7.45 19.41 14.44
C LEU A 211 8.47 20.26 13.68
N VAL A 212 8.25 20.54 12.38
CA VAL A 212 9.25 21.18 11.52
C VAL A 212 8.69 22.46 10.88
N GLY A 213 9.50 23.53 10.83
CA GLY A 213 9.09 24.81 10.26
C GLY A 213 8.83 24.71 8.75
N ASN A 214 9.72 24.02 8.03
CA ASN A 214 9.52 23.63 6.65
C ASN A 214 9.16 22.14 6.57
N PHE A 215 7.85 21.85 6.65
CA PHE A 215 7.37 20.47 6.59
C PHE A 215 7.63 19.80 5.22
N ILE A 216 7.80 20.58 4.13
CA ILE A 216 8.08 20.04 2.79
C ILE A 216 9.48 19.41 2.77
N ALA A 217 10.49 20.11 3.30
CA ALA A 217 11.84 19.58 3.43
C ALA A 217 11.87 18.30 4.29
N ALA A 218 11.13 18.27 5.40
CA ALA A 218 11.04 17.09 6.25
C ALA A 218 10.26 15.94 5.58
N SER A 219 9.20 16.25 4.85
CA SER A 219 8.42 15.26 4.08
C SER A 219 9.27 14.62 2.98
N LYS A 220 10.18 15.37 2.34
CA LYS A 220 11.17 14.81 1.41
C LYS A 220 12.04 13.76 2.09
N TRP A 221 12.56 14.02 3.28
CA TRP A 221 13.34 13.02 4.02
C TRP A 221 12.55 11.75 4.30
N VAL A 222 11.32 11.88 4.80
CA VAL A 222 10.45 10.72 5.07
C VAL A 222 10.18 9.93 3.79
N GLN A 223 9.83 10.60 2.69
CA GLN A 223 9.53 9.95 1.41
C GLN A 223 10.75 9.24 0.82
N LEU A 224 11.91 9.89 0.83
CA LEU A 224 13.18 9.32 0.36
C LEU A 224 13.58 8.10 1.19
N ALA A 225 13.46 8.20 2.52
CA ALA A 225 13.77 7.09 3.42
C ALA A 225 12.83 5.89 3.16
N ILE A 226 11.53 6.13 3.01
CA ILE A 226 10.55 5.08 2.74
C ILE A 226 10.88 4.35 1.43
N TRP A 227 11.16 5.06 0.35
CA TRP A 227 11.52 4.42 -0.93
C TRP A 227 12.85 3.70 -0.85
N PHE A 228 13.87 4.31 -0.24
CA PHE A 228 15.18 3.69 -0.12
C PHE A 228 15.11 2.38 0.67
N TRP A 229 14.49 2.38 1.84
CA TRP A 229 14.38 1.18 2.69
C TRP A 229 13.40 0.15 2.12
N ALA A 230 12.36 0.57 1.39
CA ALA A 230 11.51 -0.35 0.63
C ALA A 230 12.28 -1.04 -0.50
N GLY A 231 13.21 -0.34 -1.16
CA GLY A 231 14.15 -0.92 -2.12
C GLY A 231 15.13 -1.90 -1.45
N VAL A 232 15.68 -1.55 -0.28
CA VAL A 232 16.58 -2.44 0.49
C VAL A 232 15.88 -3.75 0.88
N SER A 233 14.60 -3.70 1.25
CA SER A 233 13.82 -4.91 1.56
C SER A 233 13.71 -5.92 0.41
N LYS A 234 13.98 -5.47 -0.83
CA LYS A 234 13.95 -6.27 -2.06
C LYS A 234 15.30 -6.88 -2.42
N LEU A 235 16.35 -6.62 -1.64
CA LEU A 235 17.67 -7.23 -1.79
C LEU A 235 17.69 -8.65 -1.22
N THR A 236 16.72 -9.47 -1.65
CA THR A 236 16.59 -10.87 -1.22
C THR A 236 16.29 -11.77 -2.42
N PRO A 237 16.71 -13.05 -2.38
CA PRO A 237 16.35 -14.01 -3.43
C PRO A 237 14.84 -14.16 -3.63
N ALA A 238 14.05 -13.93 -2.58
CA ALA A 238 12.60 -14.03 -2.62
C ALA A 238 11.96 -13.02 -3.59
N PHE A 239 12.56 -11.84 -3.78
CA PHE A 239 11.99 -10.81 -4.65
C PHE A 239 11.93 -11.23 -6.13
N ALA A 240 12.83 -12.11 -6.55
CA ALA A 240 12.81 -12.69 -7.91
C ALA A 240 11.52 -13.49 -8.20
N TYR A 241 10.83 -13.99 -7.16
CA TYR A 241 9.55 -14.70 -7.29
C TYR A 241 8.34 -13.76 -7.30
N VAL A 242 8.47 -12.57 -6.68
CA VAL A 242 7.36 -11.62 -6.53
C VAL A 242 6.92 -11.08 -7.88
N VAL A 243 7.85 -10.62 -8.71
CA VAL A 243 7.51 -9.97 -10.00
C VAL A 243 6.85 -10.94 -10.98
N PRO A 244 7.36 -12.17 -11.22
CA PRO A 244 6.66 -13.17 -12.02
C PRO A 244 5.21 -13.43 -11.59
N ILE A 245 4.99 -13.64 -10.30
CA ILE A 245 3.65 -13.91 -9.74
C ILE A 245 2.76 -12.69 -9.85
N MET A 246 3.30 -11.49 -9.57
CA MET A 246 2.58 -10.24 -9.71
C MET A 246 2.16 -9.99 -11.16
N THR A 247 3.01 -10.32 -12.13
CA THR A 247 2.69 -10.20 -13.56
C THR A 247 1.72 -11.27 -14.04
N ALA A 248 1.82 -12.50 -13.54
CA ALA A 248 0.83 -13.55 -13.80
C ALA A 248 -0.55 -13.20 -13.24
N ASN A 249 -0.62 -12.43 -12.15
CA ASN A 249 -1.87 -11.93 -11.56
C ASN A 249 -2.59 -10.87 -12.37
N ASN A 250 -1.90 -10.21 -13.29
CA ASN A 250 -2.44 -9.09 -14.00
C ASN A 250 -3.72 -9.54 -14.76
N PRO A 251 -4.90 -9.00 -14.42
CA PRO A 251 -6.18 -9.45 -14.98
C PRO A 251 -6.34 -9.06 -16.45
N PHE A 252 -5.56 -8.10 -16.94
CA PHE A 252 -5.56 -7.70 -18.35
C PHE A 252 -4.55 -8.50 -19.18
N LEU A 253 -3.44 -8.94 -18.57
CA LEU A 253 -2.40 -9.71 -19.25
C LEU A 253 -2.64 -11.23 -19.12
N LYS A 254 -3.68 -11.74 -19.78
CA LYS A 254 -4.07 -13.18 -19.77
C LYS A 254 -3.39 -14.04 -20.84
N ILE A 255 -2.20 -13.63 -21.30
CA ILE A 255 -1.49 -14.30 -22.39
C ILE A 255 -0.66 -15.46 -21.83
N ALA A 256 -1.15 -16.69 -21.98
CA ALA A 256 -0.58 -17.89 -21.35
C ALA A 256 0.92 -18.12 -21.69
N TRP A 257 1.33 -17.95 -22.94
CA TRP A 257 2.74 -18.16 -23.33
C TRP A 257 3.67 -17.14 -22.64
N PHE A 258 3.21 -15.89 -22.47
CA PHE A 258 3.98 -14.85 -21.81
C PHE A 258 4.10 -15.12 -20.31
N ARG A 259 2.99 -15.49 -19.66
CA ARG A 259 2.98 -15.87 -18.24
C ARG A 259 3.95 -17.03 -17.98
N LYS A 260 3.93 -18.06 -18.82
CA LYS A 260 4.86 -19.21 -18.74
C LYS A 260 6.32 -18.79 -18.89
N LYS A 261 6.63 -17.81 -19.76
CA LYS A 261 7.99 -17.29 -19.98
C LYS A 261 8.60 -16.59 -18.75
N LEU A 262 7.79 -16.22 -17.75
CA LEU A 262 8.26 -15.67 -16.48
C LEU A 262 8.88 -16.75 -15.56
N PHE A 263 8.67 -18.03 -15.88
CA PHE A 263 9.14 -19.19 -15.12
C PHE A 263 10.14 -20.01 -15.93
N ARG A 264 11.01 -20.76 -15.25
CA ARG A 264 12.16 -21.41 -15.89
C ARG A 264 11.77 -22.51 -16.87
N SER A 265 10.88 -23.42 -16.46
CA SER A 265 10.31 -24.46 -17.31
C SER A 265 8.92 -24.77 -16.80
N TYR A 266 7.87 -24.28 -17.45
CA TYR A 266 6.51 -24.66 -17.04
C TYR A 266 6.12 -25.96 -17.77
N PRO A 267 5.57 -26.98 -17.07
CA PRO A 267 5.20 -27.03 -15.64
C PRO A 267 6.29 -27.48 -14.64
N GLU A 268 7.43 -28.01 -15.09
CA GLU A 268 8.36 -28.79 -14.24
C GLU A 268 9.11 -27.95 -13.17
N ASP A 269 9.35 -26.68 -13.44
CA ASP A 269 10.13 -25.75 -12.61
C ASP A 269 9.52 -24.35 -12.65
N LEU A 270 8.81 -24.02 -11.57
CA LEU A 270 8.18 -22.71 -11.34
C LEU A 270 9.13 -21.68 -10.71
N SER A 271 10.45 -21.93 -10.73
CA SER A 271 11.43 -20.91 -10.33
C SER A 271 11.47 -19.75 -11.35
N PRO A 272 11.88 -18.54 -10.94
CA PRO A 272 11.93 -17.38 -11.81
C PRO A 272 12.86 -17.61 -12.99
N SER A 273 12.37 -17.32 -14.21
CA SER A 273 13.20 -17.34 -15.41
C SER A 273 14.21 -16.18 -15.40
N THR A 274 15.14 -16.18 -16.36
CA THR A 274 16.03 -15.03 -16.58
C THR A 274 15.24 -13.74 -16.80
N LEU A 275 14.13 -13.80 -17.55
CA LEU A 275 13.24 -12.65 -17.74
C LEU A 275 12.63 -12.20 -16.41
N GLY A 276 12.08 -13.13 -15.62
CA GLY A 276 11.52 -12.83 -14.31
C GLY A 276 12.52 -12.17 -13.36
N LYS A 277 13.76 -12.69 -13.34
CA LYS A 277 14.87 -12.11 -12.56
C LYS A 277 15.24 -10.71 -13.04
N ILE A 278 15.38 -10.49 -14.35
CA ILE A 278 15.68 -9.16 -14.91
C ILE A 278 14.58 -8.16 -14.53
N MET A 279 13.31 -8.53 -14.65
CA MET A 279 12.19 -7.65 -14.27
C MET A 279 12.21 -7.32 -12.77
N ALA A 280 12.51 -8.30 -11.92
CA ALA A 280 12.69 -8.07 -10.49
C ALA A 280 13.85 -7.11 -10.21
N HIS A 281 15.03 -7.34 -10.80
CA HIS A 281 16.17 -6.44 -10.63
C HIS A 281 15.90 -5.03 -11.15
N ALA A 282 15.16 -4.88 -12.25
CA ALA A 282 14.73 -3.58 -12.75
C ALA A 282 13.81 -2.86 -11.75
N GLY A 283 12.87 -3.57 -11.13
CA GLY A 283 12.04 -3.02 -10.05
C GLY A 283 12.88 -2.54 -8.86
N THR A 284 13.82 -3.36 -8.39
CA THR A 284 14.76 -2.99 -7.31
C THR A 284 15.62 -1.79 -7.70
N PHE A 285 16.10 -1.73 -8.93
CA PHE A 285 16.89 -0.62 -9.45
C PHE A 285 16.09 0.69 -9.49
N LEU A 286 14.85 0.67 -9.98
CA LEU A 286 14.00 1.86 -10.01
C LEU A 286 13.71 2.36 -8.58
N GLU A 287 13.45 1.45 -7.66
CA GLU A 287 13.08 1.79 -6.27
C GLU A 287 14.24 2.33 -5.43
N LEU A 288 15.46 1.82 -5.63
CA LEU A 288 16.67 2.36 -4.99
C LEU A 288 17.20 3.59 -5.74
N GLY A 289 17.16 3.56 -7.07
CA GLY A 289 17.71 4.61 -7.91
C GLY A 289 16.92 5.91 -7.81
N ALA A 290 15.59 5.86 -7.75
CA ALA A 290 14.77 7.07 -7.66
C ALA A 290 15.10 7.94 -6.44
N PRO A 291 15.10 7.45 -5.18
CA PRO A 291 15.48 8.28 -4.03
C PRO A 291 16.95 8.72 -4.07
N ILE A 292 17.87 7.91 -4.62
CA ILE A 292 19.28 8.31 -4.78
C ILE A 292 19.41 9.46 -5.79
N VAL A 293 18.63 9.47 -6.86
CA VAL A 293 18.61 10.58 -7.83
C VAL A 293 17.98 11.82 -7.20
N LEU A 294 16.82 11.65 -6.56
CA LEU A 294 16.02 12.75 -6.01
C LEU A 294 16.68 13.45 -4.82
N ILE A 295 17.58 12.80 -4.08
CA ILE A 295 18.30 13.44 -2.96
C ILE A 295 19.20 14.61 -3.43
N PHE A 296 19.63 14.60 -4.70
CA PHE A 296 20.49 15.63 -5.29
C PHE A 296 19.71 16.73 -6.03
N VAL A 297 18.37 16.67 -6.02
CA VAL A 297 17.53 17.68 -6.67
C VAL A 297 17.43 18.91 -5.75
N THR A 298 17.98 20.03 -6.23
CA THR A 298 17.95 21.34 -5.53
C THR A 298 17.21 22.42 -6.30
N GLN A 299 16.86 22.16 -7.56
CA GLN A 299 16.15 23.09 -8.44
C GLN A 299 15.53 22.32 -9.61
N SER A 300 14.65 22.99 -10.36
CA SER A 300 14.04 22.42 -11.54
C SER A 300 15.10 22.04 -12.60
N GLY A 301 15.02 20.83 -13.16
CA GLY A 301 15.98 20.42 -14.17
C GLY A 301 15.89 18.95 -14.59
N PRO A 302 16.81 18.48 -15.45
CA PRO A 302 16.77 17.11 -15.97
C PRO A 302 16.81 16.04 -14.87
N LEU A 303 17.61 16.25 -13.82
CA LEU A 303 17.77 15.28 -12.73
C LEU A 303 16.46 15.06 -11.96
N GLN A 304 15.70 16.13 -11.74
CA GLN A 304 14.36 16.09 -11.15
C GLN A 304 13.44 15.17 -11.96
N TRP A 305 13.34 15.40 -13.26
CA TRP A 305 12.44 14.63 -14.13
C TRP A 305 12.89 13.19 -14.33
N ILE A 306 14.20 12.91 -14.33
CA ILE A 306 14.72 11.54 -14.33
C ILE A 306 14.27 10.81 -13.06
N GLY A 307 14.48 11.41 -11.88
CA GLY A 307 14.05 10.81 -10.61
C GLY A 307 12.53 10.61 -10.55
N ILE A 308 11.76 11.60 -11.03
CA ILE A 308 10.30 11.52 -11.11
C ILE A 308 9.86 10.37 -12.03
N ALA A 309 10.44 10.28 -13.22
CA ALA A 309 10.13 9.22 -14.18
C ALA A 309 10.43 7.84 -13.60
N MET A 310 11.58 7.67 -12.93
CA MET A 310 11.96 6.38 -12.33
C MET A 310 10.94 5.90 -11.30
N PHE A 311 10.52 6.76 -10.36
CA PHE A 311 9.54 6.33 -9.36
C PHE A 311 8.15 6.14 -9.99
N LEU A 312 7.73 7.00 -10.92
CA LEU A 312 6.41 6.86 -11.56
C LEU A 312 6.31 5.58 -12.38
N MET A 313 7.38 5.20 -13.09
CA MET A 313 7.46 3.92 -13.79
C MET A 313 7.25 2.74 -12.84
N LEU A 314 7.89 2.76 -11.66
CA LEU A 314 7.72 1.72 -10.66
C LEU A 314 6.28 1.66 -10.12
N HIS A 315 5.71 2.79 -9.71
CA HIS A 315 4.36 2.83 -9.14
C HIS A 315 3.30 2.44 -10.19
N PHE A 316 3.45 2.93 -11.44
CA PHE A 316 2.58 2.53 -12.56
C PHE A 316 2.69 1.04 -12.85
N PHE A 317 3.89 0.46 -12.81
CA PHE A 317 4.07 -0.98 -12.95
C PHE A 317 3.34 -1.75 -11.84
N ILE A 318 3.46 -1.35 -10.57
CA ILE A 318 2.77 -2.00 -9.46
C ILE A 318 1.25 -1.92 -9.64
N ILE A 319 0.71 -0.74 -9.91
CA ILE A 319 -0.73 -0.51 -10.05
C ILE A 319 -1.30 -1.29 -11.25
N SER A 320 -0.62 -1.26 -12.39
CA SER A 320 -1.08 -1.96 -13.61
C SER A 320 -1.15 -3.47 -13.45
N ASN A 321 -0.39 -4.06 -12.50
CA ASN A 321 -0.44 -5.49 -12.20
C ASN A 321 -1.53 -5.89 -11.20
N MET A 322 -2.20 -4.94 -10.55
CA MET A 322 -3.24 -5.20 -9.55
C MET A 322 -2.88 -6.30 -8.53
N PRO A 323 -1.77 -6.14 -7.79
CA PRO A 323 -1.27 -7.16 -6.89
C PRO A 323 -2.26 -7.49 -5.77
N ILE A 324 -2.18 -8.73 -5.29
CA ILE A 324 -2.67 -9.12 -3.98
C ILE A 324 -2.04 -8.21 -2.92
N ALA A 325 -2.74 -8.00 -1.81
CA ALA A 325 -2.52 -7.00 -0.78
C ALA A 325 -3.12 -5.62 -1.09
N ALA A 326 -3.56 -5.38 -2.33
CA ALA A 326 -4.34 -4.21 -2.72
C ALA A 326 -3.72 -2.89 -2.25
N VAL A 327 -2.43 -2.68 -2.54
CA VAL A 327 -1.66 -1.50 -2.07
C VAL A 327 -1.90 -0.24 -2.91
N PHE A 328 -3.11 -0.09 -3.47
CA PHE A 328 -3.42 0.92 -4.48
C PHE A 328 -3.43 2.33 -3.91
N GLU A 329 -4.12 2.52 -2.79
CA GLU A 329 -4.27 3.81 -2.12
C GLU A 329 -2.89 4.38 -1.74
N TRP A 330 -2.03 3.53 -1.18
CA TRP A 330 -0.66 3.90 -0.83
C TRP A 330 0.18 4.25 -2.06
N ASN A 331 0.04 3.50 -3.17
CA ASN A 331 0.79 3.81 -4.40
C ASN A 331 0.33 5.12 -5.04
N MET A 332 -0.98 5.38 -5.07
CA MET A 332 -1.54 6.64 -5.55
C MET A 332 -1.05 7.83 -4.71
N LEU A 333 -1.12 7.72 -3.38
CA LEU A 333 -0.66 8.79 -2.50
C LEU A 333 0.86 8.99 -2.59
N SER A 334 1.65 7.92 -2.69
CA SER A 334 3.11 8.01 -2.87
C SER A 334 3.46 8.68 -4.20
N ALA A 335 2.71 8.40 -5.26
CA ALA A 335 2.91 9.06 -6.55
C ALA A 335 2.58 10.55 -6.49
N TYR A 336 1.44 10.90 -5.90
CA TYR A 336 1.06 12.30 -5.62
C TYR A 336 2.12 13.00 -4.76
N CYS A 337 2.63 12.32 -3.73
CA CYS A 337 3.65 12.84 -2.83
C CYS A 337 4.97 13.15 -3.55
N GLY A 338 5.44 12.22 -4.38
CA GLY A 338 6.63 12.45 -5.21
C GLY A 338 6.49 13.64 -6.14
N ILE A 339 5.32 13.78 -6.80
CA ILE A 339 5.04 14.91 -7.70
C ILE A 339 4.96 16.23 -6.91
N PHE A 340 4.28 16.25 -5.76
CA PHE A 340 4.21 17.46 -4.93
C PHE A 340 5.61 17.86 -4.44
N LEU A 341 6.34 16.95 -3.80
CA LEU A 341 7.61 17.25 -3.14
C LEU A 341 8.71 17.58 -4.13
N PHE A 342 8.87 16.81 -5.20
CA PHE A 342 9.98 16.97 -6.13
C PHE A 342 9.56 17.61 -7.45
N GLY A 343 8.30 17.50 -7.87
CA GLY A 343 7.78 18.11 -9.11
C GLY A 343 7.42 19.58 -8.92
N TYR A 344 6.62 19.88 -7.89
CA TYR A 344 6.12 21.24 -7.61
C TYR A 344 7.01 22.03 -6.65
N HIS A 345 7.78 21.35 -5.81
CA HIS A 345 8.69 21.98 -4.85
C HIS A 345 10.17 21.57 -5.00
N PRO A 346 10.75 21.49 -6.22
CA PRO A 346 12.15 21.11 -6.38
C PRO A 346 13.13 22.08 -5.72
N GLU A 347 12.74 23.35 -5.56
CA GLU A 347 13.52 24.43 -4.93
C GLU A 347 13.73 24.25 -3.43
N VAL A 348 12.85 23.51 -2.74
CA VAL A 348 12.96 23.30 -1.30
C VAL A 348 14.08 22.29 -1.00
N GLY A 349 15.20 22.77 -0.47
CA GLY A 349 16.33 21.93 -0.10
C GLY A 349 16.03 21.00 1.08
N LEU A 350 16.65 19.82 1.08
CA LEU A 350 16.50 18.83 2.16
C LEU A 350 16.96 19.33 3.54
N PHE A 351 17.88 20.29 3.57
CA PHE A 351 18.43 20.82 4.83
C PHE A 351 17.65 22.03 5.38
N GLU A 352 16.55 22.43 4.71
CA GLU A 352 15.68 23.50 5.19
C GLU A 352 14.74 23.06 6.34
N VAL A 353 15.00 21.90 6.96
CA VAL A 353 14.25 21.29 8.08
C VAL A 353 14.34 22.06 9.41
N GLY A 354 14.52 23.38 9.39
CA GLY A 354 14.64 24.22 10.59
C GLY A 354 13.50 23.99 11.60
N SER A 355 13.80 24.20 12.88
CA SER A 355 12.83 24.04 13.97
C SER A 355 11.64 24.99 13.79
N ALA A 356 10.45 24.49 14.11
CA ALA A 356 9.16 25.15 13.90
C ALA A 356 8.80 26.17 14.97
#